data_AF-A0A643JYS1-F1
#
_entry.id   AF-A0A643JYS1-F1
#
_cell.length_a   1.000
_cell.length_b   1.000
_cell.length_c   1.000
_cell.angle_alpha   90.00
_cell.angle_beta   90.00
_cell.angle_gamma   90.00
#
_symmetry.space_group_name_H-M   'P 1'
#
loop_
_entity.id
_entity.type
_entity.pdbx_description
1 polymer ?
#
loop_
_entity_poly.entity_id
_entity_poly.type
_entity_poly.pdbx_seq_one_letter_code
_entity_poly.pdbx_strand_id
1 'polypeptide(L)'
;MADVPPPPTLPPLEGWVRVDESTDRPFELGFIHVLARTVIYEDASIRERVPATADGPWRFLFATRLEVRPRTPPSKALTRLVVNGAASGFKDQLTERGFSAIHENWRRSLAVPDGEAEVIHYETTVTFAGVRLAADAYLAVTPHEGEYLLLGGAYPKEVLDGASETADALHDALDPERFREELFRVIRRME
;
A
#
# COMPACT_ATOMS: atom_id res chain seq x y z
N MET A 1 11.96 -10.37 25.61
CA MET A 1 10.94 -10.11 24.57
C MET A 1 11.47 -8.98 23.72
N ALA A 2 11.69 -9.20 22.42
CA ALA A 2 12.01 -8.09 21.54
C ALA A 2 10.83 -7.12 21.56
N ASP A 3 11.12 -5.83 21.74
CA ASP A 3 10.16 -4.74 21.76
C ASP A 3 9.64 -4.57 20.32
N VAL A 4 8.59 -5.30 19.97
CA VAL A 4 7.96 -5.22 18.65
C VAL A 4 7.16 -3.92 18.60
N PRO A 5 7.38 -3.04 17.62
CA PRO A 5 6.65 -1.78 17.56
C PRO A 5 5.14 -2.06 17.39
N PRO A 6 4.27 -1.25 18.03
CA PRO A 6 2.83 -1.39 17.80
C PRO A 6 2.51 -1.13 16.32
N PRO A 7 1.42 -1.69 15.77
CA PRO A 7 1.01 -1.36 14.41
C PRO A 7 0.66 0.14 14.28
N PRO A 8 0.73 0.73 13.08
CA PRO A 8 0.23 2.08 12.84
C PRO A 8 -1.25 2.21 13.17
N THR A 9 -1.65 3.40 13.61
CA THR A 9 -3.05 3.78 13.81
C THR A 9 -3.57 4.39 12.52
N LEU A 10 -4.69 3.85 12.02
CA LEU A 10 -5.36 4.35 10.83
C LEU A 10 -6.67 5.05 11.21
N PRO A 11 -7.10 6.08 10.46
CA PRO A 11 -8.47 6.58 10.57
C PRO A 11 -9.50 5.47 10.24
N PRO A 12 -10.77 5.61 10.63
CA PRO A 12 -11.80 4.62 10.32
C PRO A 12 -11.86 4.26 8.83
N LEU A 13 -11.80 2.95 8.55
CA LEU A 13 -11.84 2.36 7.21
C LEU A 13 -13.18 1.63 7.03
N GLU A 14 -14.24 2.37 6.74
CA GLU A 14 -15.58 1.77 6.53
C GLU A 14 -15.55 0.79 5.34
N GLY A 15 -16.06 -0.43 5.55
CA GLY A 15 -16.09 -1.47 4.51
C GLY A 15 -14.78 -2.23 4.31
N TRP A 16 -13.70 -1.85 5.01
CA TRP A 16 -12.44 -2.58 4.96
C TRP A 16 -12.33 -3.61 6.08
N VAL A 17 -11.73 -4.73 5.74
CA VAL A 17 -11.43 -5.80 6.70
C VAL A 17 -9.93 -6.00 6.79
N ARG A 18 -9.43 -6.15 8.00
CA ARG A 18 -8.04 -6.54 8.24
C ARG A 18 -7.89 -8.00 7.84
N VAL A 19 -7.03 -8.29 6.88
CA VAL A 19 -6.81 -9.66 6.36
C VAL A 19 -5.50 -10.27 6.82
N ASP A 20 -4.52 -9.44 7.20
CA ASP A 20 -3.20 -9.93 7.62
C ASP A 20 -2.49 -8.98 8.59
N GLU A 21 -1.57 -9.54 9.35
CA GLU A 21 -0.64 -8.85 10.25
C GLU A 21 0.67 -9.61 10.34
N SER A 22 1.76 -8.95 9.96
CA SER A 22 3.10 -9.55 9.99
C SER A 22 4.10 -8.71 10.79
N THR A 23 5.16 -9.37 11.24
CA THR A 23 6.37 -8.70 11.72
C THR A 23 7.56 -9.36 11.11
N ASP A 24 8.37 -8.57 10.42
CA ASP A 24 9.53 -9.05 9.71
C ASP A 24 10.72 -8.10 9.86
N ARG A 25 11.86 -8.54 9.32
CA ARG A 25 13.10 -7.79 9.28
C ARG A 25 13.53 -7.63 7.83
N PRO A 26 13.03 -6.60 7.13
CA PRO A 26 13.23 -6.48 5.70
C PRO A 26 14.68 -6.16 5.34
N PHE A 27 15.49 -5.71 6.31
CA PHE A 27 16.89 -5.39 6.12
C PHE A 27 17.71 -5.64 7.38
N GLU A 28 18.84 -6.33 7.22
CA GLU A 28 19.86 -6.52 8.26
C GLU A 28 21.26 -6.32 7.65
N LEU A 29 22.06 -5.43 8.25
CA LEU A 29 23.45 -5.19 7.86
C LEU A 29 24.32 -4.91 9.10
N GLY A 30 25.15 -5.89 9.47
CA GLY A 30 25.98 -5.80 10.67
C GLY A 30 25.12 -5.69 11.92
N PHE A 31 25.26 -4.60 12.68
CA PHE A 31 24.45 -4.33 13.87
C PHE A 31 23.16 -3.54 13.55
N ILE A 32 22.99 -3.06 12.32
CA ILE A 32 21.79 -2.33 11.89
C ILE A 32 20.74 -3.34 11.44
N HIS A 33 19.54 -3.23 11.98
CA HIS A 33 18.39 -4.01 11.54
C HIS A 33 17.14 -3.14 11.48
N VAL A 34 16.25 -3.48 10.56
CA VAL A 34 14.95 -2.83 10.41
C VAL A 34 13.89 -3.80 10.93
N LEU A 35 13.00 -3.32 11.79
CA LEU A 35 11.80 -4.05 12.21
C LEU A 35 10.60 -3.42 11.52
N ALA A 36 9.81 -4.22 10.82
CA ALA A 36 8.57 -3.76 10.18
C ALA A 36 7.38 -4.49 10.79
N ARG A 37 6.40 -3.75 11.31
CA ARG A 37 5.09 -4.27 11.73
C ARG A 37 4.07 -3.84 10.69
N THR A 38 3.60 -4.77 9.87
CA THR A 38 2.70 -4.50 8.74
C THR A 38 1.31 -5.02 9.02
N VAL A 39 0.30 -4.24 8.64
CA VAL A 39 -1.11 -4.62 8.67
C VAL A 39 -1.70 -4.41 7.29
N ILE A 40 -2.41 -5.40 6.77
CA ILE A 40 -3.04 -5.35 5.44
C ILE A 40 -4.55 -5.38 5.59
N TYR A 41 -5.22 -4.55 4.80
CA TYR A 41 -6.67 -4.51 4.70
C TYR A 41 -7.11 -4.67 3.24
N GLU A 42 -8.28 -5.30 3.08
CA GLU A 42 -8.97 -5.44 1.80
C GLU A 42 -10.37 -4.84 1.90
N ASP A 43 -10.87 -4.32 0.78
CA ASP A 43 -12.20 -3.74 0.70
C ASP A 43 -13.26 -4.85 0.51
N ALA A 44 -14.00 -5.15 1.57
CA ALA A 44 -15.05 -6.17 1.55
C ALA A 44 -16.33 -5.67 0.85
N SER A 45 -16.58 -4.35 0.85
CA SER A 45 -17.82 -3.77 0.33
C SER A 45 -17.97 -3.92 -1.19
N ILE A 46 -16.84 -3.96 -1.91
CA ILE A 46 -16.83 -4.16 -3.36
C ILE A 46 -16.89 -5.65 -3.70
N ARG A 47 -16.43 -6.54 -2.81
CA ARG A 47 -16.49 -7.99 -3.05
C ARG A 47 -17.92 -8.50 -3.20
N GLU A 48 -18.88 -7.83 -2.59
CA GLU A 48 -20.33 -8.11 -2.74
C GLU A 48 -20.89 -7.67 -4.11
N ARG A 49 -20.20 -6.78 -4.84
CA ARG A 49 -20.63 -6.24 -6.14
C ARG A 49 -20.03 -6.98 -7.34
N VAL A 50 -19.20 -7.98 -7.08
CA VAL A 50 -18.47 -8.77 -8.07
C VAL A 50 -18.93 -10.23 -8.00
N PRO A 51 -18.90 -11.01 -9.09
CA PRO A 51 -19.17 -12.44 -9.06
C PRO A 51 -18.41 -13.17 -7.94
N ALA A 52 -19.11 -14.01 -7.16
CA ALA A 52 -18.53 -14.72 -6.01
C ALA A 52 -17.37 -15.67 -6.35
N THR A 53 -17.26 -16.07 -7.62
CA THR A 53 -16.16 -16.89 -8.17
C THR A 53 -14.91 -16.07 -8.51
N ALA A 54 -14.92 -14.76 -8.25
CA ALA A 54 -13.78 -13.89 -8.46
C ALA A 54 -12.72 -14.12 -7.38
N ASP A 55 -11.69 -14.88 -7.74
CA ASP A 55 -10.49 -15.05 -6.95
C ASP A 55 -9.41 -14.05 -7.37
N GLY A 56 -8.55 -13.68 -6.40
CA GLY A 56 -7.44 -12.76 -6.57
C GLY A 56 -7.63 -11.41 -5.85
N PRO A 57 -6.55 -10.68 -5.60
CA PRO A 57 -6.62 -9.37 -4.95
C PRO A 57 -7.12 -8.31 -5.93
N TRP A 58 -8.01 -7.45 -5.45
CA TRP A 58 -8.62 -6.37 -6.22
C TRP A 58 -8.09 -5.00 -5.75
N ARG A 59 -8.47 -4.64 -4.52
CA ARG A 59 -8.14 -3.39 -3.86
C ARG A 59 -7.64 -3.72 -2.47
N PHE A 60 -6.45 -3.24 -2.15
CA PHE A 60 -5.85 -3.43 -0.84
C PHE A 60 -5.18 -2.15 -0.37
N LEU A 61 -5.03 -2.03 0.94
CA LEU A 61 -4.14 -1.06 1.57
C LEU A 61 -3.31 -1.80 2.61
N PHE A 62 -2.11 -1.31 2.88
CA PHE A 62 -1.30 -1.76 3.98
C PHE A 62 -0.71 -0.57 4.71
N ALA A 63 -0.50 -0.74 6.00
CA ALA A 63 0.19 0.21 6.86
C ALA A 63 1.32 -0.51 7.60
N THR A 64 2.50 0.10 7.61
CA THR A 64 3.68 -0.46 8.27
C THR A 64 4.31 0.56 9.19
N ARG A 65 4.56 0.19 10.44
CA ARG A 65 5.49 0.92 11.32
C ARG A 65 6.87 0.31 11.18
N LEU A 66 7.84 1.13 10.80
CA LEU A 66 9.20 0.73 10.50
C LEU A 66 10.15 1.40 11.49
N GLU A 67 10.84 0.57 12.25
CA GLU A 67 11.82 1.00 13.23
C GLU A 67 13.24 0.59 12.79
N VAL A 68 14.15 1.57 12.74
CA VAL A 68 15.57 1.33 12.47
C VAL A 68 16.32 1.21 13.80
N ARG A 69 17.05 0.11 13.98
CA ARG A 69 17.86 -0.15 15.17
C ARG A 69 19.35 -0.17 14.83
N PRO A 70 20.24 0.44 15.64
CA PRO A 70 19.92 1.28 16.79
C PRO A 70 19.16 2.56 16.38
N ARG A 71 18.34 3.08 17.30
CA ARG A 71 17.53 4.28 17.04
C ARG A 71 18.43 5.42 16.62
N THR A 72 18.22 5.89 15.40
CA THR A 72 18.99 6.98 14.80
C THR A 72 18.00 8.04 14.36
N PRO A 73 18.18 9.32 14.73
CA PRO A 73 17.30 10.38 14.25
C PRO A 73 17.17 10.35 12.72
N PRO A 74 15.98 10.61 12.15
CA PRO A 74 15.78 10.66 10.72
C PRO A 74 16.73 11.69 10.10
N SER A 75 17.45 11.29 9.07
CA SER A 75 18.27 12.17 8.24
C SER A 75 17.85 12.03 6.79
N LYS A 76 18.15 13.03 5.95
CA LYS A 76 17.82 12.94 4.51
C LYS A 76 18.38 11.68 3.86
N ALA A 77 19.58 11.26 4.25
CA ALA A 77 20.22 10.06 3.74
C ALA A 77 19.48 8.79 4.20
N LEU A 78 19.15 8.69 5.49
CA LEU A 78 18.40 7.56 6.03
C LEU A 78 16.99 7.48 5.43
N THR A 79 16.27 8.61 5.35
CA THR A 79 14.93 8.66 4.74
C THR A 79 14.99 8.20 3.29
N ARG A 80 15.97 8.64 2.51
CA ARG A 80 16.14 8.16 1.13
C ARG A 80 16.40 6.65 1.05
N LEU A 81 17.19 6.10 1.97
CA LEU A 81 17.44 4.66 2.05
C LEU A 81 16.13 3.90 2.35
N VAL A 82 15.37 4.36 3.34
CA VAL A 82 14.07 3.75 3.72
C VAL A 82 13.08 3.84 2.57
N VAL A 83 12.97 4.99 1.90
CA VAL A 83 12.09 5.17 0.73
C VAL A 83 12.45 4.19 -0.39
N ASN A 84 13.74 4.02 -0.69
CA ASN A 84 14.16 3.08 -1.73
C ASN A 84 13.91 1.62 -1.35
N GLY A 85 14.16 1.25 -0.09
CA GLY A 85 13.87 -0.09 0.42
C GLY A 85 12.37 -0.40 0.40
N ALA A 86 11.56 0.53 0.88
CA ALA A 86 10.10 0.44 0.87
C ALA A 86 9.55 0.35 -0.57
N ALA A 87 10.09 1.15 -1.50
CA ALA A 87 9.72 1.11 -2.91
C ALA A 87 10.05 -0.24 -3.56
N SER A 88 11.19 -0.86 -3.23
CA SER A 88 11.53 -2.20 -3.71
C SER A 88 10.57 -3.24 -3.15
N GLY A 89 10.41 -3.29 -1.83
CA GLY A 89 9.54 -4.26 -1.16
C GLY A 89 8.08 -4.14 -1.60
N PHE A 90 7.59 -2.92 -1.86
CA PHE A 90 6.24 -2.71 -2.35
C PHE A 90 6.05 -3.25 -3.79
N LYS A 91 7.05 -3.14 -4.67
CA LYS A 91 6.99 -3.74 -6.01
C LYS A 91 6.97 -5.27 -5.94
N ASP A 92 7.74 -5.85 -5.03
CA ASP A 92 7.73 -7.29 -4.77
C ASP A 92 6.35 -7.72 -4.26
N GLN A 93 5.79 -6.97 -3.30
CA GLN A 93 4.46 -7.20 -2.73
C GLN A 93 3.32 -7.09 -3.77
N LEU A 94 3.41 -6.13 -4.69
CA LEU A 94 2.50 -6.01 -5.83
C LEU A 94 2.59 -7.26 -6.72
N THR A 95 3.82 -7.68 -7.05
CA THR A 95 4.06 -8.86 -7.90
C THR A 95 3.52 -10.14 -7.27
N GLU A 96 3.74 -10.35 -5.96
CA GLU A 96 3.20 -11.50 -5.21
C GLU A 96 1.67 -11.50 -5.18
N ARG A 97 1.05 -10.32 -5.19
CA ARG A 97 -0.40 -10.14 -5.32
C ARG A 97 -0.89 -10.26 -6.77
N GLY A 98 -0.05 -10.62 -7.73
CA GLY A 98 -0.47 -10.80 -9.12
C GLY A 98 -0.66 -9.49 -9.89
N PHE A 99 -0.18 -8.36 -9.36
CA PHE A 99 -0.01 -7.15 -10.15
C PHE A 99 1.21 -7.30 -11.07
N SER A 100 1.13 -6.70 -12.25
CA SER A 100 2.15 -6.77 -13.29
C SER A 100 2.27 -5.45 -14.05
N ALA A 101 3.24 -5.34 -14.97
CA ALA A 101 3.53 -4.09 -15.68
C ALA A 101 3.69 -2.89 -14.73
N ILE A 102 4.45 -3.07 -13.65
CA ILE A 102 4.60 -2.08 -12.59
C ILE A 102 5.56 -0.99 -13.05
N HIS A 103 5.04 0.20 -13.32
CA HIS A 103 5.79 1.35 -13.79
C HIS A 103 5.69 2.50 -12.81
N GLU A 104 6.82 3.01 -12.33
CA GLU A 104 6.85 4.24 -11.54
C GLU A 104 6.49 5.42 -12.44
N ASN A 105 5.33 6.05 -12.19
CA ASN A 105 4.86 7.20 -12.94
C ASN A 105 5.51 8.48 -12.39
N TRP A 106 5.36 8.73 -11.08
CA TRP A 106 5.97 9.89 -10.45
C TRP A 106 6.32 9.64 -8.98
N ARG A 107 7.21 10.50 -8.46
CA ARG A 107 7.57 10.59 -7.04
C ARG A 107 7.55 12.05 -6.61
N ARG A 108 6.93 12.36 -5.45
CA ARG A 108 6.89 13.72 -4.89
C ARG A 108 6.72 13.71 -3.38
N SER A 109 7.22 14.76 -2.74
CA SER A 109 6.98 15.03 -1.33
C SER A 109 5.60 15.69 -1.14
N LEU A 110 4.86 15.27 -0.11
CA LEU A 110 3.55 15.81 0.28
C LEU A 110 3.62 16.28 1.73
N ALA A 111 3.14 17.49 2.01
CA ALA A 111 3.03 17.98 3.39
C ALA A 111 2.04 17.15 4.20
N VAL A 112 2.47 16.75 5.40
CA VAL A 112 1.69 16.03 6.42
C VAL A 112 1.88 16.73 7.79
N PRO A 113 1.04 16.47 8.81
CA PRO A 113 1.10 17.22 10.07
C PRO A 113 2.50 17.34 10.69
N ASP A 114 3.28 16.25 10.66
CA ASP A 114 4.60 16.17 11.31
C ASP A 114 5.79 16.23 10.33
N GLY A 115 5.58 16.72 9.10
CA GLY A 115 6.66 16.92 8.13
C GLY A 115 6.24 16.69 6.68
N GLU A 116 7.05 15.91 5.96
CA GLU A 116 6.82 15.58 4.56
C GLU A 116 6.80 14.06 4.37
N ALA A 117 5.79 13.58 3.65
CA ALA A 117 5.69 12.20 3.19
C ALA A 117 6.23 12.10 1.76
N GLU A 118 7.16 11.18 1.52
CA GLU A 118 7.58 10.83 0.16
C GLU A 118 6.54 9.89 -0.45
N VAL A 119 5.84 10.35 -1.48
CA VAL A 119 4.79 9.60 -2.16
C VAL A 119 5.28 9.18 -3.54
N ILE A 120 5.14 7.89 -3.84
CA ILE A 120 5.45 7.30 -5.15
C ILE A 120 4.15 6.75 -5.74
N HIS A 121 3.92 7.05 -7.01
CA HIS A 121 2.80 6.54 -7.78
C HIS A 121 3.31 5.53 -8.81
N TYR A 122 2.65 4.39 -8.86
CA TYR A 122 2.86 3.34 -9.84
C TYR A 122 1.60 3.13 -10.66
N GLU A 123 1.78 2.95 -11.96
CA GLU A 123 0.78 2.37 -12.84
C GLU A 123 1.07 0.88 -12.95
N THR A 124 0.01 0.07 -12.92
CA THR A 124 0.12 -1.38 -12.95
C THR A 124 -1.11 -2.00 -13.60
N THR A 125 -1.08 -3.31 -13.81
CA THR A 125 -2.18 -4.10 -14.31
C THR A 125 -2.40 -5.29 -13.40
N VAL A 126 -3.66 -5.69 -13.22
CA VAL A 126 -4.03 -6.88 -12.45
C VAL A 126 -5.07 -7.67 -13.23
N THR A 127 -5.04 -8.99 -13.11
CA THR A 127 -6.10 -9.84 -13.64
C THR A 127 -6.96 -10.30 -12.48
N PHE A 128 -8.26 -10.04 -12.56
CA PHE A 128 -9.21 -10.40 -11.53
C PHE A 128 -10.45 -10.99 -12.18
N ALA A 129 -10.88 -12.17 -11.71
CA ALA A 129 -11.96 -12.95 -12.33
C ALA A 129 -11.76 -13.18 -13.84
N GLY A 130 -10.51 -13.29 -14.30
CA GLY A 130 -10.16 -13.44 -15.72
C GLY A 130 -10.25 -12.15 -16.55
N VAL A 131 -10.65 -11.02 -15.94
CA VAL A 131 -10.71 -9.71 -16.58
C VAL A 131 -9.44 -8.94 -16.26
N ARG A 132 -8.82 -8.33 -17.28
CA ARG A 132 -7.63 -7.51 -17.10
C ARG A 132 -8.02 -6.07 -16.78
N LEU A 133 -7.40 -5.50 -15.76
CA LEU A 133 -7.67 -4.16 -15.27
C LEU A 133 -6.37 -3.36 -15.24
N ALA A 134 -6.45 -2.08 -15.61
CA ALA A 134 -5.45 -1.10 -15.22
C ALA A 134 -5.69 -0.76 -13.75
N ALA A 135 -4.62 -0.54 -13.01
CA ALA A 135 -4.66 -0.19 -11.60
C ALA A 135 -3.60 0.87 -11.28
N ASP A 136 -3.94 1.74 -10.34
CA ASP A 136 -2.97 2.64 -9.74
C ASP A 136 -2.54 2.04 -8.39
N ALA A 137 -1.27 2.22 -8.06
CA ALA A 137 -0.72 1.86 -6.76
C ALA A 137 0.08 3.02 -6.20
N TYR A 138 -0.01 3.24 -4.89
CA TYR A 138 0.72 4.30 -4.21
C TYR A 138 1.48 3.75 -3.02
N LEU A 139 2.62 4.36 -2.76
CA LEU A 139 3.41 4.17 -1.55
C LEU A 139 3.73 5.55 -0.97
N ALA A 140 3.41 5.76 0.29
CA ALA A 140 3.78 6.92 1.07
C ALA A 140 4.71 6.50 2.21
N VAL A 141 5.81 7.23 2.39
CA VAL A 141 6.78 7.03 3.47
C VAL A 141 6.91 8.32 4.26
N THR A 142 6.57 8.27 5.55
CA THR A 142 6.49 9.43 6.43
C THR A 142 7.41 9.23 7.63
N PRO A 143 8.43 10.09 7.84
CA PRO A 143 9.17 10.10 9.10
C PRO A 143 8.24 10.47 10.26
N HIS A 144 8.31 9.74 11.38
CA HIS A 144 7.47 9.97 12.56
C HIS A 144 8.22 9.60 13.84
N GLU A 145 8.42 10.55 14.75
CA GLU A 145 9.03 10.33 16.08
C GLU A 145 10.32 9.48 16.15
N GLY A 146 11.17 9.52 15.11
CA GLY A 146 12.40 8.72 15.06
C GLY A 146 12.27 7.38 14.34
N GLU A 147 11.08 7.09 13.83
CA GLU A 147 10.69 5.92 13.05
C GLU A 147 10.14 6.36 11.69
N TYR A 148 9.61 5.41 10.92
CA TYR A 148 8.95 5.64 9.65
C TYR A 148 7.59 4.95 9.61
N LEU A 149 6.57 5.66 9.16
CA LEU A 149 5.28 5.10 8.83
C LEU A 149 5.18 4.96 7.32
N LEU A 150 4.87 3.76 6.85
CA LEU A 150 4.63 3.49 5.45
C LEU A 150 3.14 3.21 5.29
N LEU A 151 2.53 3.80 4.28
CA LEU A 151 1.19 3.45 3.85
C LEU A 151 1.21 3.25 2.35
N GLY A 152 0.69 2.13 1.88
CA GLY A 152 0.51 1.93 0.46
C GLY A 152 -0.73 1.13 0.16
N GLY A 153 -0.96 0.92 -1.11
CA GLY A 153 -2.12 0.19 -1.59
C GLY A 153 -2.23 0.27 -3.09
N ALA A 154 -3.09 -0.57 -3.63
CA ALA A 154 -3.45 -0.55 -5.05
C ALA A 154 -4.96 -0.63 -5.20
N TYR A 155 -5.46 -0.01 -6.26
CA TYR A 155 -6.86 -0.07 -6.64
C TYR A 155 -6.99 -0.10 -8.16
N PRO A 156 -7.98 -0.83 -8.71
CA PRO A 156 -8.23 -0.83 -10.13
C PRO A 156 -8.87 0.49 -10.57
N LYS A 157 -8.55 0.89 -11.79
CA LYS A 157 -8.92 2.17 -12.38
C LYS A 157 -9.76 2.02 -13.64
N GLU A 158 -9.49 1.00 -14.45
CA GLU A 158 -10.15 0.81 -15.74
C GLU A 158 -10.13 -0.67 -16.14
N VAL A 159 -11.16 -1.12 -16.84
CA VAL A 159 -11.21 -2.44 -17.48
C VAL A 159 -10.49 -2.36 -18.83
N LEU A 160 -9.46 -3.19 -19.02
CA LEU A 160 -8.65 -3.20 -20.25
C LEU A 160 -9.17 -4.19 -21.30
N ASP A 161 -9.63 -5.36 -20.85
CA ASP A 161 -10.04 -6.46 -21.74
C ASP A 161 -11.37 -7.07 -21.29
N GLY A 162 -12.30 -7.27 -22.22
CA GLY A 162 -13.43 -8.19 -22.06
C GLY A 162 -14.77 -7.64 -22.54
N ALA A 163 -15.51 -8.47 -23.30
CA ALA A 163 -16.96 -8.35 -23.46
C ALA A 163 -17.57 -9.53 -22.68
N SER A 164 -17.89 -9.29 -21.41
CA SER A 164 -18.47 -10.30 -20.52
C SER A 164 -19.29 -9.61 -19.44
N GLU A 165 -20.29 -10.31 -18.90
CA GLU A 165 -21.09 -9.83 -17.77
C GLU A 165 -20.22 -9.45 -16.57
N THR A 166 -19.12 -10.18 -16.35
CA THR A 166 -18.11 -9.83 -15.34
C THR A 166 -17.46 -8.48 -15.66
N ALA A 167 -17.00 -8.25 -16.89
CA ALA A 167 -16.36 -6.99 -17.26
C ALA A 167 -17.30 -5.78 -17.09
N ASP A 168 -18.58 -5.94 -17.44
CA ASP A 168 -19.59 -4.89 -17.25
C ASP A 168 -19.83 -4.61 -15.75
N ALA A 169 -20.02 -5.66 -14.95
CA ALA A 169 -20.19 -5.52 -13.50
C ALA A 169 -18.96 -4.88 -12.83
N LEU A 170 -17.76 -5.23 -13.29
CA LEU A 170 -16.52 -4.63 -12.82
C LEU A 170 -16.46 -3.15 -13.21
N HIS A 171 -16.79 -2.80 -14.46
CA HIS A 171 -16.83 -1.42 -14.91
C HIS A 171 -17.76 -0.56 -14.03
N ASP A 172 -18.96 -1.06 -13.71
CA ASP A 172 -19.93 -0.38 -12.84
C ASP A 172 -19.48 -0.29 -11.37
N ALA A 173 -18.59 -1.18 -10.94
CA ALA A 173 -18.03 -1.20 -9.59
C ALA A 173 -16.83 -0.26 -9.41
N LEU A 174 -16.15 0.13 -10.50
CA LEU A 174 -14.96 0.99 -10.45
C LEU A 174 -15.32 2.43 -10.14
N ASP A 175 -14.69 2.97 -9.10
CA ASP A 175 -14.75 4.38 -8.73
C ASP A 175 -13.34 4.87 -8.38
N PRO A 176 -12.46 5.04 -9.39
CA PRO A 176 -11.05 5.35 -9.16
C PRO A 176 -10.84 6.67 -8.42
N GLU A 177 -11.72 7.65 -8.62
CA GLU A 177 -11.65 8.93 -7.91
C GLU A 177 -11.92 8.74 -6.43
N ARG A 178 -13.01 8.06 -6.05
CA ARG A 178 -13.28 7.72 -4.65
C ARG A 178 -12.17 6.85 -4.05
N PHE A 179 -11.67 5.86 -4.79
CA PHE A 179 -10.63 4.96 -4.29
C PHE A 179 -9.35 5.72 -3.94
N ARG A 180 -8.98 6.65 -4.82
CA ARG A 180 -7.84 7.54 -4.64
C ARG A 180 -8.06 8.49 -3.46
N GLU A 181 -9.20 9.15 -3.40
CA GLU A 181 -9.53 10.09 -2.31
C GLU A 181 -9.46 9.41 -0.95
N GLU A 182 -10.02 8.20 -0.85
CA GLU A 182 -9.97 7.40 0.36
C GLU A 182 -8.53 7.04 0.75
N LEU A 183 -7.71 6.56 -0.20
CA LEU A 183 -6.31 6.24 0.07
C LEU A 183 -5.53 7.47 0.56
N PHE A 184 -5.67 8.61 -0.13
CA PHE A 184 -4.99 9.85 0.27
C PHE A 184 -5.51 10.42 1.59
N ARG A 185 -6.77 10.16 1.95
CA ARG A 185 -7.31 10.49 3.28
C ARG A 185 -6.60 9.70 4.38
N VAL A 186 -6.30 8.42 4.13
CA VAL A 186 -5.55 7.57 5.08
C VAL A 186 -4.09 8.01 5.15
N ILE A 187 -3.43 8.28 3.99
CA ILE A 187 -2.04 8.78 3.93
C ILE A 187 -1.87 10.01 4.84
N ARG A 188 -2.84 10.93 4.82
CA ARG A 188 -2.76 12.21 5.55
C ARG A 188 -3.09 12.12 7.03
N ARG A 189 -3.65 11.01 7.51
CA ARG A 189 -4.23 10.88 8.87
C ARG A 189 -3.66 9.70 9.67
N MET A 190 -2.73 8.95 9.10
CA MET A 190 -2.07 7.83 9.79
C MET A 190 -1.07 8.34 10.82
N GLU A 191 -0.98 7.65 11.96
CA GLU A 191 -0.10 7.95 13.11
C GLU A 191 0.59 6.67 13.65
#